data_AF-A0A1D3K485-F1
#
_entry.id   AF-A0A1D3K485-F1
#
_cell.length_a   1.000
_cell.length_b   1.000
_cell.length_c   1.000
_cell.angle_alpha   90.00
_cell.angle_beta   90.00
_cell.angle_gamma   90.00
#
_symmetry.space_group_name_H-M   'P 1'
#
loop_
_entity.id
_entity.type
_entity.pdbx_description
1 polymer ?
#
loop_
_entity_poly.entity_id
_entity_poly.type
_entity_poly.pdbx_seq_one_letter_code
_entity_poly.pdbx_strand_id
1 'polypeptide(L)' 'MTAISADCPSSNPRGDLFGHAPFAESLANSICRYSGNDGLVLALCGPWRSGKSMVLSYVRHFLEQRPRAEH' A
#
# COMPACT_ATOMS: atom_id res chain seq x y z
N MET A 1 -13.55 7.74 -29.95
CA MET A 1 -12.20 7.41 -29.45
C MET A 1 -12.37 6.79 -28.07
N THR A 2 -12.33 5.47 -27.97
CA THR A 2 -12.33 4.78 -26.67
C THR A 2 -10.92 4.85 -26.11
N ALA A 3 -10.73 5.65 -25.06
CA ALA A 3 -9.45 5.74 -24.36
C ALA A 3 -9.11 4.37 -23.76
N ILE A 4 -7.99 3.79 -24.17
CA ILE A 4 -7.43 2.60 -23.53
C ILE A 4 -6.83 3.09 -22.21
N SER A 5 -7.52 2.82 -21.09
CA SER A 5 -6.94 3.03 -19.77
C SER A 5 -5.91 1.94 -19.52
N ALA A 6 -4.68 2.32 -19.18
CA ALA A 6 -3.70 1.37 -18.68
C ALA A 6 -4.25 0.67 -17.42
N ASP A 7 -3.84 -0.57 -17.18
CA ASP A 7 -4.04 -1.28 -15.91
C ASP A 7 -3.26 -0.54 -14.82
N CYS A 8 -3.81 0.57 -14.33
CA CYS A 8 -3.33 1.23 -13.15
C CYS A 8 -3.84 0.44 -11.94
N PRO A 9 -2.97 0.10 -10.98
CA PRO A 9 -3.42 -0.46 -9.71
C PRO A 9 -4.45 0.52 -9.12
N SER A 10 -5.63 0.02 -8.75
CA SER A 10 -6.62 0.88 -8.12
C SER A 10 -5.99 1.43 -6.84
N SER A 11 -6.02 2.76 -6.67
CA SER A 11 -5.44 3.41 -5.48
C SER A 11 -6.43 3.49 -4.32
N ASN A 12 -7.68 3.10 -4.55
CA ASN A 12 -8.74 3.20 -3.56
C ASN A 12 -9.02 1.82 -2.94
N PRO A 13 -8.69 1.58 -1.66
CA PRO A 13 -8.87 0.30 -1.00
C PRO A 13 -10.34 -0.09 -0.82
N ARG A 14 -11.28 0.86 -0.95
CA ARG A 14 -12.74 0.57 -0.93
C ARG A 14 -13.21 -0.30 -2.08
N GLY A 15 -12.46 -0.37 -3.18
CA GLY A 15 -12.76 -1.22 -4.33
C GLY A 15 -12.02 -2.56 -4.32
N ASP A 16 -11.40 -2.93 -3.21
CA ASP A 16 -10.61 -4.15 -3.12
C ASP A 16 -11.49 -5.40 -3.12
N LEU A 17 -11.43 -6.14 -4.23
CA LEU A 17 -12.17 -7.40 -4.41
C LEU A 17 -11.39 -8.63 -3.91
N PHE A 18 -10.08 -8.50 -3.69
CA PHE A 18 -9.18 -9.64 -3.43
C PHE A 18 -8.63 -9.66 -2.00
N GLY A 19 -8.99 -8.69 -1.16
CA GLY A 19 -8.58 -8.64 0.25
C GLY A 19 -7.12 -8.21 0.45
N HIS A 20 -6.56 -7.44 -0.48
CA HIS A 20 -5.24 -6.82 -0.35
C HIS A 20 -5.22 -5.64 0.64
N ALA A 21 -6.34 -4.94 0.82
CA ALA A 21 -6.45 -3.74 1.65
C ALA A 21 -6.19 -4.00 3.14
N PRO A 22 -6.74 -5.05 3.79
CA PRO A 22 -6.46 -5.33 5.20
C PRO A 22 -4.98 -5.62 5.48
N PHE A 23 -4.30 -6.31 4.56
CA PHE A 23 -2.87 -6.56 4.65
C PHE A 23 -2.07 -5.26 4.51
N ALA A 24 -2.41 -4.44 3.51
CA ALA A 24 -1.78 -3.15 3.28
C ALA A 24 -1.96 -2.18 4.47
N GLU A 25 -3.14 -2.15 5.08
CA GLU A 25 -3.42 -1.35 6.27
C GLU A 25 -2.58 -1.81 7.47
N SER A 26 -2.51 -3.12 7.70
CA SER A 26 -1.68 -3.70 8.77
C SER A 26 -0.20 -3.37 8.58
N LEU A 27 0.30 -3.46 7.34
CA LEU A 27 1.67 -3.09 7.01
C LEU A 27 1.93 -1.59 7.24
N ALA A 28 1.03 -0.72 6.79
CA ALA A 28 1.13 0.72 7.04
C ALA A 28 1.14 1.04 8.54
N ASN A 29 0.28 0.38 9.33
CA ASN A 29 0.25 0.51 10.80
C ASN A 29 1.60 0.13 11.42
N SER A 30 2.20 -0.99 10.99
CA SER A 30 3.51 -1.42 11.48
C SER A 30 4.61 -0.42 11.11
N ILE A 31 4.59 0.14 9.91
CA ILE A 31 5.54 1.18 9.48
C ILE A 31 5.38 2.44 10.35
N CYS A 32 4.16 2.89 10.62
CA CYS A 32 3.93 4.07 11.47
C CYS A 32 4.34 3.86 12.93
N ARG A 33 4.30 2.62 13.44
CA ARG A 33 4.69 2.29 14.81
C ARG A 33 6.19 2.01 14.97
N TYR A 34 6.93 1.95 13.87
CA TYR A 34 8.37 1.77 13.91
C TYR A 34 9.03 3.03 14.50
N SER A 35 9.56 2.89 15.72
CA SER A 35 10.23 3.97 16.47
C SER A 35 11.75 3.90 16.39
N GLY A 36 12.30 3.14 15.43
CA GLY A 36 13.75 3.05 15.22
C GLY A 36 14.29 4.34 14.62
N ASN A 37 15.47 4.76 15.09
CA ASN A 37 16.17 5.93 14.55
C ASN A 37 16.90 5.62 13.21
N ASP A 38 16.96 4.34 12.84
CA ASP A 38 17.62 3.87 11.62
C ASP A 38 16.65 3.78 10.45
N GLY A 39 17.16 4.01 9.23
CA GLY A 39 16.40 3.86 8.00
C GLY A 39 15.87 2.43 7.81
N LEU A 40 14.57 2.30 7.54
CA LEU A 40 13.90 1.01 7.33
C LEU A 40 13.70 0.73 5.84
N VAL A 41 14.22 -0.40 5.35
CA VAL A 41 13.99 -0.90 3.98
C VAL A 41 13.16 -2.18 4.04
N LEU A 42 12.05 -2.22 3.31
CA LEU A 42 11.11 -3.34 3.27
C LEU A 42 10.97 -3.84 1.82
N ALA A 43 10.87 -5.15 1.66
CA ALA A 43 10.60 -5.80 0.38
C ALA A 43 9.26 -6.54 0.43
N LEU A 44 8.41 -6.34 -0.59
CA LEU A 44 7.17 -7.10 -0.75
C LEU A 44 7.38 -8.26 -1.71
N CYS A 45 7.43 -9.47 -1.17
CA CYS A 45 7.68 -10.70 -1.93
C CYS A 45 6.37 -11.46 -2.22
N GLY A 46 6.25 -12.00 -3.43
CA GLY A 46 5.09 -12.81 -3.81
C GLY A 46 5.15 -13.25 -5.28
N PRO A 47 4.38 -14.28 -5.67
CA PRO A 47 4.34 -14.82 -7.03
C PRO A 47 4.05 -13.74 -8.09
N TRP A 48 4.43 -14.00 -9.34
CA TRP A 48 4.04 -13.11 -10.45
C TRP A 48 2.52 -12.93 -10.48
N ARG A 49 2.05 -11.70 -10.75
CA ARG A 49 0.62 -11.32 -10.78
C ARG A 49 -0.14 -11.45 -9.44
N SER A 50 0.52 -11.63 -8.30
CA SER A 50 -0.14 -11.71 -6.98
C SER A 50 -0.66 -10.39 -6.40
N GLY A 51 -0.80 -9.32 -7.21
CA GLY A 51 -1.29 -8.03 -6.73
C GLY A 51 -0.28 -7.19 -5.92
N LYS A 52 1.02 -7.51 -5.93
CA LYS A 52 2.06 -6.77 -5.18
C LYS A 52 2.01 -5.26 -5.41
N SER A 53 1.90 -4.83 -6.67
CA SER A 53 1.82 -3.40 -7.01
C SER A 53 0.55 -2.74 -6.45
N MET A 54 -0.56 -3.48 -6.38
CA MET A 54 -1.81 -2.99 -5.78
C MET A 54 -1.67 -2.83 -4.27
N VAL A 55 -1.05 -3.81 -3.60
CA VAL A 55 -0.73 -3.72 -2.17
C VAL A 55 0.13 -2.49 -1.87
N LEU A 56 1.19 -2.23 -2.66
CA LEU A 56 2.03 -1.04 -2.46
C LEU A 56 1.25 0.27 -2.64
N SER A 57 0.34 0.33 -3.61
CA SER A 57 -0.55 1.49 -3.79
C SER A 57 -1.45 1.71 -2.57
N TYR A 58 -2.03 0.63 -2.00
CA TYR A 58 -2.84 0.73 -0.79
C TYR A 58 -2.02 1.11 0.44
N VAL A 59 -0.82 0.55 0.62
CA VAL A 59 0.08 0.93 1.72
C VAL A 59 0.36 2.42 1.66
N ARG A 60 0.72 2.94 0.47
CA ARG A 60 0.93 4.37 0.25
C ARG A 60 -0.31 5.19 0.61
N HIS A 61 -1.49 4.77 0.13
CA HIS A 61 -2.76 5.43 0.43
C HIS A 61 -3.05 5.50 1.93
N PHE A 62 -2.79 4.42 2.67
CA PHE A 62 -2.96 4.40 4.13
C PHE A 62 -1.93 5.27 4.85
N LEU A 63 -0.68 5.31 4.38
CA LEU A 63 0.36 6.18 4.95
C LEU A 63 0.06 7.67 4.71
N GLU A 64 -0.42 8.04 3.53
CA GLU A 64 -0.75 9.44 3.19
C GLU A 64 -1.97 9.98 3.95
N GLN A 65 -2.92 9.12 4.32
CA GLN A 65 -4.08 9.51 5.15
C GLN A 65 -3.74 9.67 6.63
N ARG A 66 -2.55 9.27 7.06
CA ARG A 66 -2.15 9.36 8.45
C ARG A 66 -1.46 10.71 8.66
N PRO A 67 -1.91 11.53 9.63
CA PRO A 67 -1.16 12.72 9.98
C PRO A 67 0.25 12.29 10.39
N ARG A 68 1.27 12.95 9.83
CA ARG A 68 2.66 12.77 10.25
C ARG A 68 2.68 13.12 11.74
N ALA A 69 2.79 12.12 12.62
CA ALA A 69 2.95 12.37 14.04
C ALA A 69 4.33 13.02 14.20
N GLU A 70 4.34 14.34 14.20
CA GLU A 70 5.50 15.16 14.57
C GLU A 70 5.78 14.83 16.04
N HIS A 71 6.85 14.06 16.27
CA HIS A 71 7.48 13.90 17.58
C HIS A 71 8.77 14.70 17.59
#